data_AF-A0A6A3E728-F1
#
_entry.id   AF-A0A6A3E728-F1
#
_cell.length_a   1.000
_cell.length_b   1.000
_cell.length_c   1.000
_cell.angle_alpha   90.00
_cell.angle_beta   90.00
_cell.angle_gamma   90.00
#
_symmetry.space_group_name_H-M   'P 1'
#
loop_
_entity.id
_entity.type
_entity.pdbx_description
1 polymer ?
#
loop_
_entity_poly.entity_id
_entity_poly.type
_entity_poly.pdbx_seq_one_letter_code
_entity_poly.pdbx_strand_id
1 'polypeptide(L)' 'MDGRHFFDPMYDVVHLDEKWFYMKQVGKHVYILTGKDDVPSEEPPVQFVQSKWHIKKVIFLCAVARPRGDWDGKWRNKHA' A
#
# COMPACT_ATOMS: atom_id res chain seq x y z
N MET A 1 31.16 1.18 -29.05
CA MET A 1 30.43 1.68 -27.86
C MET A 1 30.89 0.81 -26.70
N ASP A 2 31.88 1.28 -25.94
CA ASP A 2 32.43 0.53 -24.80
C ASP A 2 31.33 0.38 -23.75
N GLY A 3 30.80 -0.84 -23.58
CA GLY A 3 29.68 -1.20 -22.71
C GLY A 3 29.97 -1.12 -21.21
N ARG A 4 30.53 0.01 -20.75
CA ARG A 4 30.76 0.27 -19.33
C ARG A 4 29.47 0.78 -18.70
N HIS A 5 28.88 -0.03 -17.83
CA HIS A 5 27.78 0.38 -16.98
C HIS A 5 28.34 1.08 -15.74
N PHE A 6 27.96 2.35 -15.56
CA PHE A 6 28.26 3.10 -14.35
C PHE A 6 27.04 3.07 -13.43
N PHE A 7 27.27 2.96 -12.13
CA PHE A 7 26.22 3.09 -11.14
C PHE A 7 25.84 4.58 -11.00
N ASP A 8 24.59 4.90 -11.29
CA ASP A 8 24.02 6.21 -10.98
C ASP A 8 23.44 6.19 -9.56
N PRO A 9 23.95 7.03 -8.64
CA PRO A 9 23.46 7.06 -7.27
C PRO A 9 22.10 7.78 -7.10
N MET A 10 21.59 8.51 -8.09
CA MET A 10 20.26 9.14 -8.09
C MET A 10 19.99 10.07 -6.89
N TYR A 11 20.98 10.86 -6.45
CA TYR A 11 20.84 11.73 -5.28
C TYR A 11 19.96 12.97 -5.50
N ASP A 12 19.68 13.30 -6.76
CA ASP A 12 18.88 14.43 -7.24
C ASP A 12 17.51 14.01 -7.79
N VAL A 13 17.15 12.72 -7.65
CA VAL A 13 15.89 12.16 -8.15
C VAL A 13 14.88 12.00 -7.00
N VAL A 14 13.63 12.40 -7.28
CA VAL A 14 12.47 12.10 -6.44
C VAL A 14 11.48 11.29 -7.28
N HIS A 15 11.10 10.12 -6.79
CA HIS A 15 10.11 9.28 -7.42
C HIS A 15 8.72 9.69 -6.94
N LEU A 16 7.85 10.06 -7.88
CA LEU A 16 6.44 10.29 -7.65
C LEU A 16 5.65 9.08 -8.16
N ASP A 17 4.73 8.58 -7.35
CA ASP A 17 3.87 7.47 -7.74
C ASP A 17 2.45 7.65 -7.21
N GLU A 18 1.48 7.19 -7.99
CA GLU A 18 0.07 7.12 -7.62
C GLU A 18 -0.37 5.66 -7.54
N LYS A 19 -0.89 5.25 -6.38
CA LYS A 19 -1.33 3.89 -6.16
C LYS A 19 -2.75 3.82 -5.63
N TRP A 20 -3.56 2.98 -6.27
CA TRP A 20 -4.92 2.66 -5.83
C TRP A 20 -4.93 1.53 -4.81
N PHE A 21 -5.49 1.79 -3.64
CA PHE A 21 -5.73 0.80 -2.60
C PHE A 21 -7.22 0.52 -2.47
N TYR A 22 -7.59 -0.75 -2.37
CA TYR A 22 -8.96 -1.12 -2.02
C TYR A 22 -9.19 -0.89 -0.54
N MET A 23 -10.32 -0.29 -0.19
CA MET A 23 -10.69 -0.01 1.22
C MET A 23 -10.85 -1.29 2.04
N LYS A 24 -11.09 -2.43 1.39
CA LYS A 24 -11.11 -3.76 2.01
C LYS A 24 -10.14 -4.68 1.29
N GLN A 25 -9.61 -5.66 2.03
CA GLN A 25 -8.82 -6.73 1.45
C GLN A 25 -9.69 -7.56 0.50
N VAL A 26 -9.21 -7.74 -0.72
CA VAL A 26 -9.91 -8.51 -1.75
C VAL A 26 -9.49 -9.98 -1.64
N GLY A 27 -10.45 -10.91 -1.64
CA GLY A 27 -10.15 -12.34 -1.59
C GLY A 27 -9.63 -12.82 -0.23
N LYS A 28 -10.10 -12.21 0.87
CA LYS A 28 -9.76 -12.66 2.22
C LYS A 28 -10.40 -14.03 2.49
N HIS A 29 -9.59 -15.01 2.89
CA HIS A 29 -10.09 -16.26 3.44
C HIS A 29 -10.40 -16.06 4.92
N VAL A 30 -11.57 -16.52 5.36
CA VAL A 30 -12.02 -16.44 6.75
C VAL A 30 -12.44 -17.84 7.19
N TYR A 31 -11.97 -18.25 8.37
CA TYR A 31 -12.40 -19.49 9.01
C TYR A 31 -13.51 -19.15 10.00
N ILE A 32 -14.57 -19.93 9.99
CA ILE A 32 -15.70 -19.80 10.92
C ILE A 32 -15.73 -21.06 11.76
N LEU A 33 -15.90 -20.90 13.07
CA LEU A 33 -16.02 -22.01 14.00
C LEU A 33 -17.36 -22.72 13.76
N THR A 34 -17.28 -23.99 13.41
CA THR A 34 -18.45 -24.85 13.24
C THR A 34 -18.66 -25.69 14.51
N GLY A 35 -19.89 -25.75 15.01
CA GLY A 35 -20.27 -26.59 16.15
C GLY A 35 -20.33 -28.08 15.81
N LYS A 36 -20.78 -28.91 16.78
CA LYS A 36 -20.86 -30.37 16.64
C LYS A 36 -21.80 -30.87 15.52
N ASP A 37 -22.78 -30.06 15.15
CA ASP A 37 -23.81 -30.43 14.16
C ASP A 37 -23.54 -29.80 12.77
N ASP A 38 -22.28 -29.43 12.49
CA ASP A 38 -21.88 -28.67 11.29
C ASP A 38 -22.55 -27.29 11.14
N VAL A 39 -23.17 -26.79 12.21
CA VAL A 39 -23.79 -25.46 12.25
C VAL A 39 -22.75 -24.39 12.61
N PRO A 40 -22.59 -23.32 11.80
CA PRO A 40 -21.73 -22.21 12.14
C PRO A 40 -22.15 -21.55 13.47
N SER A 41 -21.19 -21.35 14.38
CA SER A 41 -21.42 -20.64 15.64
C SER A 41 -21.66 -19.13 15.46
N GLU A 42 -21.17 -18.58 14.34
CA GLU A 42 -21.33 -17.18 13.94
C GLU A 42 -21.71 -17.11 12.46
N GLU A 43 -22.40 -16.03 12.07
CA GLU A 43 -22.72 -15.80 10.67
C GLU A 43 -21.46 -15.45 9.86
N PRO A 44 -21.33 -15.99 8.63
CA PRO A 44 -20.23 -15.64 7.75
C PRO A 44 -20.24 -14.14 7.44
N PRO A 45 -19.08 -13.49 7.32
CA PRO A 45 -19.01 -12.10 6.90
C PRO A 45 -19.60 -11.96 5.49
N VAL A 46 -20.71 -11.23 5.38
CA VAL A 46 -21.41 -11.03 4.10
C VAL A 46 -20.71 -9.94 3.30
N GLN A 47 -20.33 -10.26 2.06
CA GLN A 47 -19.84 -9.28 1.11
C GLN A 47 -20.93 -8.92 0.07
N PHE A 48 -21.56 -7.76 0.24
CA PHE A 48 -22.62 -7.30 -0.68
C PHE A 48 -22.13 -6.94 -2.10
N VAL A 49 -20.83 -6.63 -2.25
CA VAL A 49 -20.24 -6.24 -3.54
C VAL A 49 -19.56 -7.44 -4.19
N GLN A 50 -20.12 -7.92 -5.30
CA GLN A 50 -19.62 -9.08 -6.04
C GLN A 50 -18.41 -8.76 -6.95
N SER A 51 -18.38 -7.57 -7.56
CA SER A 51 -17.30 -7.19 -8.48
C SER A 51 -16.28 -6.26 -7.82
N LYS A 52 -14.99 -6.52 -8.05
CA LYS A 52 -13.87 -5.70 -7.53
C LYS A 52 -13.95 -4.23 -7.99
N TRP A 53 -14.59 -3.97 -9.12
CA TRP A 53 -14.75 -2.63 -9.68
C TRP A 53 -15.61 -1.71 -8.81
N HIS A 54 -16.57 -2.28 -8.06
CA HIS A 54 -17.47 -1.52 -7.18
C HIS A 54 -16.95 -1.43 -5.74
N ILE A 55 -15.78 -1.98 -5.45
CA ILE A 55 -15.15 -1.83 -4.14
C ILE A 55 -14.59 -0.41 -4.07
N LYS A 56 -14.94 0.32 -2.99
CA LYS A 56 -14.38 1.65 -2.72
C LYS A 56 -12.85 1.59 -2.75
N LYS A 57 -12.23 2.48 -3.53
CA LYS A 57 -10.78 2.64 -3.63
C LYS A 57 -10.38 3.99 -3.08
N VAL A 58 -9.19 4.06 -2.52
CA VAL A 58 -8.51 5.30 -2.14
C VAL A 58 -7.24 5.38 -2.98
N ILE A 59 -6.95 6.56 -3.53
CA ILE A 59 -5.68 6.83 -4.20
C ILE A 59 -4.69 7.40 -3.19
N PHE A 60 -3.44 6.95 -3.27
CA PHE A 60 -2.35 7.51 -2.51
C PHE A 60 -1.29 8.03 -3.47
N LEU A 61 -1.00 9.32 -3.38
CA LEU A 61 0.11 9.97 -4.06
C LEU A 61 1.29 10.00 -3.09
N CYS A 62 2.45 9.51 -3.52
CA CYS A 62 3.67 9.48 -2.71
C CYS A 62 4.85 10.08 -3.46
N ALA A 63 5.74 10.75 -2.71
CA ALA A 63 7.03 11.20 -3.17
C ALA A 63 8.12 10.52 -2.32
N VAL A 64 9.01 9.76 -2.95
CA VAL A 64 10.10 9.05 -2.29
C VAL A 64 11.43 9.44 -2.92
N ALA A 65 12.36 9.88 -2.09
CA ALA A 65 13.75 10.11 -2.47
C ALA A 65 14.65 9.08 -1.77
N ARG A 66 15.88 8.90 -2.28
CA ARG A 66 16.87 8.06 -1.64
C ARG A 66 17.19 8.58 -0.22
N PRO A 67 17.13 7.75 0.83
CA PRO A 67 17.52 8.17 2.18
C PRO A 67 18.97 8.66 2.22
N ARG A 68 19.20 9.81 2.86
CA ARG A 68 20.54 10.39 3.09
C ARG A 68 20.90 10.27 4.57
N GLY A 69 22.14 9.88 4.87
CA GLY A 69 22.60 9.50 6.23
C GLY A 69 22.75 10.67 7.21
N ASP A 70 22.52 11.88 6.72
CA ASP A 70 22.84 13.16 7.35
C ASP A 70 21.55 13.98 7.63
N TRP A 71 20.38 13.35 7.53
CA TRP A 71 19.10 13.95 7.90
C TRP A 71 18.86 13.88 9.41
N ASP A 72 18.72 15.04 10.06
CA ASP A 72 18.50 15.16 11.51
C ASP A 72 17.01 15.08 11.92
N GLY A 73 16.12 14.78 10.98
CA GLY A 73 14.68 14.66 11.25
C GLY A 73 13.94 15.99 11.39
N LYS A 74 14.61 17.14 11.28
CA LYS A 74 14.00 18.43 11.62
C LYS A 74 13.41 19.13 10.41
N TRP A 75 12.10 19.31 10.44
CA TRP A 75 11.41 20.25 9.56
C TRP A 75 11.68 21.67 10.05
N ARG A 76 12.46 22.44 9.28
CA ARG A 76 12.64 23.88 9.51
C ARG A 76 11.76 24.66 8.54
N ASN A 77 10.76 25.34 9.09
CA ASN A 77 10.02 26.36 8.36
C ASN A 77 10.97 27.52 8.08
N LYS A 78 11.14 27.90 6.81
CA LYS A 78 11.99 29.05 6.40
C LYS A 78 11.23 30.39 6.43
N HIS A 79 10.03 30.42 7.03
CA HIS A 79 9.15 31.58 7.06
C HIS A 79 8.42 31.71 8.41
N ALA A 80 9.18 31.81 9.49
CA ALA A 80 8.72 32.33 10.77
C ALA A 80 9.73 33.38 11.25
#